data_AF-A0A922FRA8-F1
#
_entry.id   AF-A0A922FRA8-F1
#
_cell.length_a   1.000
_cell.length_b   1.000
_cell.length_c   1.000
_cell.angle_alpha   90.00
_cell.angle_beta   90.00
_cell.angle_gamma   90.00
#
_symmetry.space_group_name_H-M   'P 1'
#
loop_
_entity.id
_entity.type
_entity.pdbx_description
1 polymer ?
#
loop_
_entity_poly.entity_id
_entity_poly.type
_entity_poly.pdbx_seq_one_letter_code
_entity_poly.pdbx_strand_id
1 'polypeptide(L)'
;MMLMKRRRFGSVLDIIPLADSVTKLMAHEICGKRAFFTLRKTKETQTELIGEVDVYMPVCRQHYANGHVVMEAARNVLESYKVKSDSFVKATSVV
;
A
#
# COMPACT_ATOMS: atom_id res chain seq x y z
N MET A 1 -7.09 -11.97 -2.50
CA MET A 1 -7.28 -11.04 -3.63
C MET A 1 -7.97 -9.78 -3.12
N MET A 2 -7.20 -8.81 -2.63
CA MET A 2 -7.75 -7.61 -1.97
C MET A 2 -7.38 -6.32 -2.72
N LEU A 3 -8.37 -5.44 -2.80
CA LEU A 3 -8.45 -4.23 -3.61
C LEU A 3 -7.28 -3.26 -3.37
N MET A 4 -6.36 -3.15 -4.33
CA MET A 4 -5.39 -2.07 -4.36
C MET A 4 -6.08 -0.80 -4.88
N LYS A 5 -6.00 0.32 -4.13
CA LYS A 5 -6.53 1.66 -4.48
C LYS A 5 -8.03 1.90 -4.32
N ARG A 6 -8.80 1.01 -3.67
CA ARG A 6 -10.29 1.12 -3.58
C ARG A 6 -10.96 1.24 -4.96
N ARG A 7 -10.34 0.71 -6.01
CA ARG A 7 -10.89 0.66 -7.37
C ARG A 7 -11.51 -0.71 -7.61
N ARG A 8 -12.37 -0.80 -8.63
CA ARG A 8 -12.91 -2.08 -9.10
C ARG A 8 -11.76 -3.03 -9.42
N PHE A 9 -11.86 -4.29 -8.98
CA PHE A 9 -10.89 -5.32 -9.34
C PHE A 9 -11.50 -6.16 -10.46
N GLY A 10 -10.98 -5.98 -11.67
CA GLY A 10 -11.51 -6.63 -12.87
C GLY A 10 -13.05 -6.52 -12.93
N SER A 11 -13.68 -7.65 -13.25
CA SER A 11 -15.14 -7.81 -13.36
C SER A 11 -15.81 -8.34 -12.10
N VAL A 12 -15.15 -8.33 -10.93
CA VAL A 12 -15.72 -8.88 -9.68
C VAL A 12 -17.01 -8.16 -9.25
N LEU A 13 -17.20 -6.89 -9.62
CA LEU A 13 -18.47 -6.21 -9.33
C LEU A 13 -19.58 -6.57 -10.32
N ASP A 14 -19.23 -7.07 -11.50
CA ASP A 14 -20.19 -7.42 -12.54
C ASP A 14 -20.90 -8.75 -12.24
N ILE A 15 -20.32 -9.59 -11.39
CA ILE A 15 -20.93 -10.84 -10.91
C ILE A 15 -21.91 -10.61 -9.74
N ILE A 16 -21.87 -9.45 -9.07
CA ILE A 16 -22.73 -9.18 -7.91
C ILE A 16 -24.22 -9.27 -8.26
N PRO A 17 -24.71 -8.68 -9.37
CA PRO A 17 -26.12 -8.79 -9.76
C PRO A 17 -26.57 -10.23 -10.13
N LEU A 18 -25.62 -11.11 -10.43
CA LEU A 18 -25.88 -12.50 -10.80
C LEU A 18 -25.85 -13.46 -9.59
N ALA A 19 -25.36 -12.99 -8.44
CA ALA A 19 -25.13 -13.84 -7.28
C ALA A 19 -26.36 -13.89 -6.36
N ASP A 20 -26.75 -15.09 -5.93
CA ASP A 20 -27.81 -15.26 -4.92
C ASP A 20 -27.40 -14.73 -3.54
N SER A 21 -26.09 -14.77 -3.23
CA SER A 21 -25.55 -14.27 -1.96
C SER A 21 -24.15 -13.69 -2.13
N VAL A 22 -23.83 -12.66 -1.33
CA VAL A 22 -22.53 -12.00 -1.33
C VAL A 22 -22.00 -11.89 0.09
N THR A 23 -20.88 -12.58 0.36
CA THR A 23 -20.18 -12.52 1.65
C THR A 23 -18.87 -11.77 1.51
N LYS A 24 -18.75 -10.62 2.20
CA LYS A 24 -17.51 -9.85 2.25
C LYS A 24 -16.67 -10.25 3.46
N LEU A 25 -15.60 -11.00 3.21
CA LEU A 25 -14.63 -11.36 4.25
C LEU A 25 -13.87 -10.13 4.75
N MET A 26 -13.49 -10.20 6.03
CA MET A 26 -12.78 -9.13 6.72
C MET A 26 -11.60 -9.73 7.48
N ALA A 27 -10.50 -8.98 7.56
CA ALA A 27 -9.35 -9.32 8.38
C ALA A 27 -9.35 -8.50 9.69
N HIS A 28 -8.41 -8.80 10.59
CA HIS A 28 -8.11 -7.95 11.74
C HIS A 28 -6.82 -7.18 11.50
N GLU A 29 -6.82 -5.91 11.88
CA GLU A 29 -5.62 -5.07 11.89
C GLU A 29 -4.99 -5.06 13.29
N ILE A 30 -3.70 -4.71 13.35
CA ILE A 30 -2.94 -4.47 14.59
C ILE A 30 -3.62 -3.42 15.50
N CYS A 31 -4.43 -2.52 14.94
CA CYS A 31 -5.17 -1.54 15.73
C CYS A 31 -6.43 -2.08 16.43
N GLY A 32 -6.70 -3.37 16.32
CA GLY A 32 -7.86 -4.04 16.94
C GLY A 32 -9.19 -3.80 16.21
N LYS A 33 -9.21 -3.01 15.13
CA LYS A 33 -10.41 -2.80 14.30
C LYS A 33 -10.46 -3.78 13.14
N ARG A 34 -11.67 -3.97 12.60
CA ARG A 34 -11.88 -4.74 11.37
C ARG A 34 -11.17 -4.06 10.18
N ALA A 35 -10.36 -4.85 9.48
CA ALA A 35 -9.66 -4.46 8.28
C ALA A 35 -10.49 -4.81 7.05
N PHE A 36 -10.79 -3.77 6.26
CA PHE A 36 -11.58 -3.89 5.04
C PHE A 36 -10.77 -3.62 3.78
N PHE A 37 -9.54 -3.13 3.94
CA PHE A 37 -8.66 -2.74 2.85
C PHE A 37 -7.32 -3.41 3.00
N THR A 38 -6.57 -3.44 1.92
CA THR A 38 -5.17 -3.81 1.93
C THR A 38 -4.34 -2.63 1.47
N LEU A 39 -3.35 -2.28 2.28
CA LEU A 39 -2.35 -1.28 1.98
C LEU A 39 -1.11 -1.97 1.40
N ARG A 40 -0.57 -1.43 0.31
CA ARG A 40 0.71 -1.86 -0.25
C ARG A 40 1.85 -1.17 0.50
N LYS A 41 2.84 -1.93 0.95
CA LYS A 41 4.05 -1.39 1.58
C LYS A 41 5.12 -0.96 0.57
N THR A 42 5.12 -1.57 -0.61
CA THR A 42 6.16 -1.37 -1.64
C THR A 42 5.84 -0.23 -2.61
N LYS A 43 6.84 0.18 -3.40
CA LYS A 43 6.73 1.36 -4.30
C LYS A 43 6.11 1.02 -5.66
N GLU A 44 5.99 -0.25 -6.02
CA GLU A 44 5.56 -0.59 -7.37
C GLU A 44 4.10 -0.17 -7.58
N THR A 45 3.81 0.31 -8.78
CA THR A 45 2.50 0.89 -9.13
C THR A 45 1.64 -0.05 -9.96
N GLN A 46 2.22 -1.18 -10.39
CA GLN A 46 1.55 -2.24 -11.14
C GLN A 46 0.35 -2.77 -10.36
N THR A 47 -0.77 -2.94 -11.05
CA THR A 47 -2.05 -3.43 -10.48
C THR A 47 -1.94 -4.88 -10.04
N GLU A 48 -1.18 -5.68 -10.78
CA GLU A 48 -0.92 -7.08 -10.50
C GLU A 48 0.51 -7.22 -10.00
N LEU A 49 0.65 -7.48 -8.70
CA LEU A 49 1.91 -7.91 -8.11
C LEU A 49 1.62 -9.05 -7.15
N ILE A 50 2.33 -10.14 -7.35
CA ILE A 50 2.31 -11.27 -6.42
C ILE A 50 3.20 -10.91 -5.24
N GLY A 51 2.68 -11.03 -4.03
CA GLY A 51 3.42 -10.72 -2.81
C GLY A 51 2.69 -11.22 -1.58
N GLU A 52 3.45 -11.40 -0.51
CA GLU A 52 2.95 -11.91 0.77
C GLU A 52 2.81 -10.78 1.81
N VAL A 53 3.00 -11.08 3.09
CA VAL A 53 2.88 -10.15 4.22
C VAL A 53 3.86 -8.97 4.13
N ASP A 54 4.97 -9.14 3.41
CA ASP A 54 5.96 -8.08 3.21
C ASP A 54 5.52 -7.00 2.22
N VAL A 55 4.61 -7.36 1.32
CA VAL A 55 4.10 -6.46 0.29
C VAL A 55 2.75 -5.86 0.70
N TYR A 56 1.92 -6.63 1.39
CA TYR A 56 0.52 -6.31 1.65
C TYR A 56 0.18 -6.34 3.14
N MET A 57 -0.53 -5.32 3.63
CA MET A 57 -1.01 -5.24 5.00
C MET A 57 -2.52 -4.99 5.05
N PRO A 58 -3.31 -5.79 5.80
CA PRO A 58 -4.73 -5.49 6.03
C PRO A 58 -4.88 -4.28 6.96
N VAL A 59 -5.68 -3.29 6.57
CA VAL A 59 -5.88 -2.06 7.32
C VAL A 59 -7.35 -1.64 7.40
N CYS A 60 -7.72 -0.93 8.48
CA CYS A 60 -9.02 -0.30 8.62
C CYS A 60 -9.15 0.95 7.73
N ARG A 61 -10.34 1.57 7.70
CA ARG A 61 -10.61 2.80 6.92
C ARG A 61 -9.64 3.94 7.26
N GLN A 62 -9.37 4.13 8.55
CA GLN A 62 -8.55 5.22 9.06
C GLN A 62 -7.08 5.04 8.67
N HIS A 63 -6.52 3.85 8.88
CA HIS A 63 -5.14 3.56 8.52
C HIS A 63 -4.92 3.44 7.01
N TYR A 64 -5.95 3.08 6.24
CA TYR A 64 -5.84 3.17 4.78
C TYR A 64 -5.65 4.62 4.31
N ALA A 65 -6.43 5.56 4.86
CA ALA A 65 -6.35 6.98 4.51
C ALA A 65 -5.03 7.61 4.99
N ASN A 66 -4.67 7.38 6.24
CA ASN A 66 -3.46 7.96 6.84
C ASN A 66 -2.17 7.28 6.37
N GLY A 67 -2.21 5.97 6.17
CA GLY A 67 -1.03 5.18 5.79
C GLY A 67 -0.45 5.60 4.45
N HIS A 68 -1.29 5.96 3.48
CA HIS A 68 -0.82 6.47 2.19
C HIS A 68 -0.01 7.77 2.33
N VAL A 69 -0.49 8.71 3.15
CA VAL A 69 0.16 10.00 3.39
C VAL A 69 1.48 9.82 4.12
N VAL A 70 1.50 8.99 5.17
CA VAL A 70 2.70 8.74 5.97
C VAL A 70 3.77 8.03 5.13
N MET A 71 3.38 7.05 4.33
CA MET A 71 4.31 6.31 3.45
C MET A 71 4.94 7.21 2.38
N GLU A 72 4.16 8.16 1.83
CA GLU A 72 4.65 9.14 0.88
C GLU A 72 5.58 10.15 1.54
N ALA A 73 5.21 10.68 2.71
CA ALA A 73 6.06 11.59 3.47
C ALA A 73 7.38 10.94 3.88
N ALA A 74 7.35 9.72 4.43
CA ALA A 74 8.55 8.97 4.81
C ALA A 74 9.47 8.74 3.61
N ARG A 75 8.90 8.48 2.43
CA ARG A 75 9.67 8.33 1.19
C ARG A 75 10.37 9.62 0.79
N ASN A 76 9.65 10.74 0.80
CA ASN A 76 10.22 12.05 0.44
C ASN A 76 11.38 12.42 1.37
N VAL A 77 11.23 12.13 2.66
CA VAL A 77 12.29 12.32 3.65
C VAL A 77 13.49 11.42 3.32
N LEU A 78 13.30 10.12 3.13
CA LEU A 78 14.38 9.18 2.80
C LEU A 78 15.11 9.54 1.49
N GLU A 79 14.39 9.99 0.47
CA GLU A 79 14.97 10.45 -0.79
C GLU A 79 15.79 11.73 -0.60
N SER A 80 15.34 12.67 0.23
CA SER A 80 16.12 13.86 0.56
C SER A 80 17.45 13.54 1.27
N TYR A 81 17.47 12.51 2.12
CA TYR A 81 18.69 12.06 2.77
C TYR A 81 19.63 11.37 1.78
N LYS A 82 19.10 10.54 0.87
CA LYS A 82 19.91 9.89 -0.19
C LYS A 82 20.62 10.91 -1.08
N VAL A 83 19.89 11.95 -1.50
CA VAL A 83 20.47 13.05 -2.29
C VAL A 83 21.56 13.79 -1.52
N LYS A 84 21.36 14.05 -0.22
CA LYS A 84 22.36 14.69 0.64
C LYS A 84 23.61 13.83 0.82
N SER A 85 23.46 12.53 1.08
CA SER A 85 24.60 11.62 1.20
C SER A 85 25.39 11.49 -0.10
N ASP A 86 24.70 11.40 -1.25
CA ASP A 86 25.36 11.31 -2.55
C ASP A 86 26.12 12.60 -2.90
N SER A 87 25.58 13.77 -2.50
CA SER A 87 26.27 15.06 -2.66
C SER A 87 27.52 15.20 -1.77
N PHE A 88 27.53 14.58 -0.59
CA PHE A 88 28.67 14.61 0.33
C PHE A 88 29.80 13.67 -0.12
N VAL A 89 29.44 12.49 -0.66
CA VAL A 89 30.39 11.52 -1.24
C VAL A 89 31.06 12.08 -2.51
N LYS A 90 30.34 12.90 -3.30
CA LYS A 90 30.91 13.54 -4.50
C LYS A 90 31.81 14.74 -4.18
N ALA A 91 31.68 15.33 -3.00
CA ALA A 91 32.55 16.43 -2.54
C ALA A 91 33.86 15.93 -1.92
N THR A 92 33.93 14.67 -1.47
CA THR A 92 35.11 14.06 -0.85
C THR A 92 36.02 13.29 -1.82
N SER A 93 35.62 13.13 -3.09
CA SER A 93 36.41 12.44 -4.13
C SER A 93 37.25 13.36 -5.03
N VAL A 94 37.48 14.61 -4.63
CA VAL A 94 38.46 15.52 -5.25
C VAL A 94 39.58 15.80 -4.25
N VAL A 95 40.47 14.84 -4.04
CA VAL A 95 41.82 15.03 -3.49
C VAL A 95 42.76 14.14 -4.28
#